data_AF-A0A7S2YSP6-F1
#
_entry.id   AF-A0A7S2YSP6-F1
#
_cell.length_a   1.000
_cell.length_b   1.000
_cell.length_c   1.000
_cell.angle_alpha   90.00
_cell.angle_beta   90.00
_cell.angle_gamma   90.00
#
_symmetry.space_group_name_H-M   'P 1'
#
loop_
_entity.id
_entity.type
_entity.pdbx_description
1 polymer ?
#
loop_
_entity_poly.entity_id
_entity_poly.type
_entity_poly.pdbx_seq_one_letter_code
_entity_poly.pdbx_strand_id
1 'polypeptide(L)'
;HDRDMGLPPGAVAPIHLNQSQIQDIQTCQAEERRPFLLTYLGNLRSGPNPHFHARGGLYEFHNESQGILIMTVTDREQHPTLANRSFADIMSHTVFGAAPRGDSKYSYRFTEVLAAGTIPVILSDDWVWPFRPELVPWEKCAVILPERMVKTVPEFLRNMTREERCQRRQYCYDIYQKYIATPQGIVDGIIQSLERLAVRKGQGVDL
;
A
#
# COMPACT_ATOMS: atom_id res chain seq x y z
N HIS A 1 -5.03 4.49 21.54
CA HIS A 1 -3.99 4.98 20.60
C HIS A 1 -4.48 5.19 19.17
N ASP A 2 -5.81 5.25 18.94
CA ASP A 2 -6.42 5.16 17.60
C ASP A 2 -7.02 6.51 17.14
N ARG A 3 -6.32 7.63 17.40
CA ARG A 3 -6.87 8.99 17.23
C ARG A 3 -6.02 9.95 16.41
N ASP A 4 -4.77 9.58 16.10
CA ASP A 4 -3.86 10.43 15.34
C ASP A 4 -4.08 10.23 13.84
N MET A 5 -4.12 11.34 13.10
CA MET A 5 -4.04 11.33 11.64
C MET A 5 -2.62 11.70 11.21
N GLY A 6 -2.08 10.96 10.25
CA GLY A 6 -0.87 11.35 9.56
C GLY A 6 -1.21 12.31 8.43
N LEU A 7 -0.35 13.27 8.13
CA LEU A 7 -0.48 13.98 6.86
C LEU A 7 -0.20 13.00 5.72
N PRO A 8 -1.05 12.89 4.67
CA PRO A 8 -0.68 12.16 3.48
C PRO A 8 0.62 12.78 2.95
N PRO A 9 1.70 12.00 2.78
CA PRO A 9 2.86 12.52 2.11
C PRO A 9 2.48 12.93 0.69
N GLY A 10 2.94 14.11 0.24
CA GLY A 10 2.91 14.42 -1.19
C GLY A 10 3.64 13.31 -1.96
N ALA A 11 3.03 12.79 -3.03
CA ALA A 11 3.67 11.80 -3.87
C ALA A 11 4.94 12.45 -4.47
N VAL A 12 6.12 11.87 -4.19
CA VAL A 12 7.41 12.38 -4.68
C VAL A 12 7.48 12.24 -6.21
N ALA A 13 6.78 11.25 -6.78
CA ALA A 13 6.42 11.15 -8.19
C ALA A 13 5.23 10.17 -8.35
N PRO A 14 3.99 10.64 -8.62
CA PRO A 14 2.84 9.74 -8.76
C PRO A 14 2.95 8.85 -9.99
N ILE A 15 2.61 7.56 -9.84
CA ILE A 15 2.50 6.63 -10.96
C ILE A 15 1.21 6.94 -11.71
N HIS A 16 1.31 7.14 -13.03
CA HIS A 16 0.16 7.37 -13.90
C HIS A 16 -0.15 6.10 -14.69
N LEU A 17 -1.31 5.50 -14.41
CA LEU A 17 -1.83 4.37 -15.16
C LEU A 17 -2.42 4.82 -16.50
N ASN A 18 -2.21 4.04 -17.55
CA ASN A 18 -2.86 4.26 -18.83
C ASN A 18 -4.32 3.74 -18.83
N GLN A 19 -5.08 4.08 -19.87
CA GLN A 19 -6.49 3.72 -19.96
C GLN A 19 -6.75 2.21 -19.89
N SER A 20 -5.88 1.38 -20.49
CA SER A 20 -6.01 -0.08 -20.43
C SER A 20 -5.82 -0.60 -19.01
N GLN A 21 -4.84 -0.07 -18.28
CA GLN A 21 -4.58 -0.47 -16.90
C GLN A 21 -5.73 -0.07 -15.98
N ILE A 22 -6.33 1.10 -16.19
CA ILE A 22 -7.51 1.57 -15.45
C ILE A 22 -8.72 0.66 -15.76
N GLN A 23 -8.95 0.34 -17.04
CA GLN A 23 -10.00 -0.57 -17.45
C GLN A 23 -9.84 -1.95 -16.81
N ASP A 24 -8.61 -2.44 -16.71
CA ASP A 24 -8.31 -3.73 -16.09
C ASP A 24 -8.62 -3.76 -14.59
N ILE A 25 -8.44 -2.62 -13.89
CA ILE A 25 -8.88 -2.47 -12.49
C ILE A 25 -10.41 -2.51 -12.41
N GLN A 26 -11.10 -1.74 -13.26
CA GLN A 26 -12.56 -1.64 -13.25
C GLN A 26 -13.26 -2.97 -13.63
N THR A 27 -12.62 -3.79 -14.47
CA THR A 27 -13.17 -5.07 -14.94
C THR A 27 -12.60 -6.29 -14.23
N CYS A 28 -11.82 -6.09 -13.17
CA CYS A 28 -11.10 -7.12 -12.43
C CYS A 28 -10.06 -7.93 -13.25
N GLN A 29 -9.80 -7.57 -14.51
CA GLN A 29 -8.80 -8.23 -15.35
C GLN A 29 -7.37 -8.06 -14.81
N ALA A 30 -7.14 -7.02 -14.01
CA ALA A 30 -5.87 -6.81 -13.31
C ALA A 30 -5.48 -7.99 -12.41
N GLU A 31 -6.44 -8.77 -11.89
CA GLU A 31 -6.19 -9.90 -11.00
C GLU A 31 -5.62 -11.14 -11.71
N GLU A 32 -5.67 -11.15 -13.04
CA GLU A 32 -5.15 -12.23 -13.88
C GLU A 32 -3.94 -11.77 -14.70
N ARG A 33 -3.89 -10.48 -15.07
CA ARG A 33 -2.86 -9.94 -15.97
C ARG A 33 -1.59 -9.45 -15.28
N ARG A 34 -1.64 -9.19 -13.98
CA ARG A 34 -0.49 -8.69 -13.21
C ARG A 34 0.41 -9.89 -12.80
N PRO A 35 1.62 -10.04 -13.38
CA PRO A 35 2.45 -11.23 -13.19
C PRO A 35 3.12 -11.31 -11.81
N PHE A 36 3.31 -10.18 -11.13
CA PHE A 36 4.00 -10.17 -9.83
C PHE A 36 2.96 -10.25 -8.72
N LEU A 37 3.00 -11.32 -7.93
CA LEU A 37 2.14 -11.48 -6.76
C LEU A 37 2.44 -10.40 -5.72
N LEU A 38 3.70 -10.24 -5.33
CA LEU A 38 4.11 -9.35 -4.25
C LEU A 38 5.42 -8.63 -4.60
N THR A 39 5.43 -7.31 -4.47
CA THR A 39 6.64 -6.51 -4.71
C THR A 39 6.97 -5.60 -3.53
N TYR A 40 8.25 -5.56 -3.15
CA TYR A 40 8.88 -4.54 -2.32
C TYR A 40 10.18 -4.08 -2.99
N LEU A 41 10.24 -2.82 -3.40
CA LEU A 41 11.46 -2.18 -3.87
C LEU A 41 11.82 -1.05 -2.90
N GLY A 42 12.93 -1.21 -2.19
CA GLY A 42 13.31 -0.21 -1.20
C GLY A 42 14.47 -0.63 -0.33
N ASN A 43 14.80 0.22 0.63
CA ASN A 43 15.90 -0.06 1.53
C ASN A 43 15.51 -1.15 2.53
N LEU A 44 16.32 -2.21 2.58
CA LEU A 44 16.18 -3.34 3.51
C LEU A 44 16.82 -3.09 4.88
N ARG A 45 17.21 -1.83 5.21
CA ARG A 45 17.86 -1.45 6.47
C ARG A 45 17.43 -2.34 7.62
N SER A 46 18.39 -3.11 8.11
CA SER A 46 18.32 -3.90 9.32
C SER A 46 19.02 -3.14 10.44
N GLY A 47 18.51 -3.24 11.66
CA GLY A 47 19.05 -2.56 12.83
C GLY A 47 18.41 -3.10 14.11
N PRO A 48 18.87 -2.68 15.29
CA PRO A 48 18.40 -3.23 16.57
C PRO A 48 16.98 -2.79 16.93
N ASN A 49 16.40 -1.83 16.20
CA ASN A 49 15.03 -1.39 16.43
C ASN A 49 14.05 -2.46 15.92
N PRO A 50 13.09 -2.91 16.75
CA PRO A 50 12.14 -3.95 16.39
C PRO A 50 11.42 -3.73 15.05
N HIS A 51 11.12 -2.48 14.69
CA HIS A 51 10.42 -2.14 13.46
C HIS A 51 11.23 -2.42 12.17
N PHE A 52 12.54 -2.66 12.27
CA PHE A 52 13.37 -3.07 11.13
C PHE A 52 13.26 -4.58 10.83
N HIS A 53 12.72 -5.38 11.75
CA HIS A 53 12.59 -6.84 11.54
C HIS A 53 11.61 -7.18 10.42
N ALA A 54 10.56 -6.39 10.22
CA ALA A 54 9.62 -6.60 9.11
C ALA A 54 10.33 -6.51 7.75
N ARG A 55 11.28 -5.56 7.58
CA ARG A 55 12.01 -5.39 6.30
C ARG A 55 12.98 -6.52 6.02
N GLY A 56 13.73 -6.95 7.04
CA GLY A 56 14.61 -8.12 6.93
C GLY A 56 13.82 -9.40 6.63
N GLY A 57 12.70 -9.59 7.34
CA GLY A 57 11.83 -10.75 7.15
C GLY A 57 11.21 -10.84 5.76
N LEU A 58 10.93 -9.71 5.09
CA LEU A 58 10.45 -9.70 3.70
C LEU A 58 11.48 -10.35 2.75
N TYR A 59 12.77 -10.09 2.97
CA TYR A 59 13.83 -10.56 2.07
C TYR A 59 13.99 -12.09 2.11
N GLU A 60 13.70 -12.71 3.26
CA GLU A 60 13.86 -14.16 3.45
C GLU A 60 13.01 -15.02 2.50
N PHE A 61 11.96 -14.45 1.89
CA PHE A 61 11.07 -15.17 0.99
C PHE A 61 11.01 -14.60 -0.43
N HIS A 62 12.00 -13.80 -0.84
CA HIS A 62 12.16 -13.42 -2.24
C HIS A 62 12.16 -14.66 -3.14
N ASN A 63 11.29 -14.68 -4.16
CA ASN A 63 11.17 -15.80 -5.08
C ASN A 63 10.52 -15.36 -6.40
N GLU A 64 11.33 -15.06 -7.40
CA GLU A 64 10.86 -14.61 -8.72
C GLU A 64 9.99 -15.65 -9.43
N SER A 65 10.30 -16.94 -9.28
CA SER A 65 9.51 -18.02 -9.89
C SER A 65 8.07 -18.09 -9.36
N GLN A 66 7.84 -17.50 -8.18
CA GLN A 66 6.53 -17.37 -7.56
C GLN A 66 5.96 -15.94 -7.67
N GLY A 67 6.57 -15.07 -8.49
CA GLY A 67 6.15 -13.68 -8.67
C GLY A 67 6.40 -12.79 -7.45
N ILE A 68 7.35 -13.13 -6.57
CA ILE A 68 7.67 -12.37 -5.36
C ILE A 68 9.00 -11.64 -5.55
N LEU A 69 8.93 -10.31 -5.69
CA LEU A 69 10.07 -9.43 -5.90
C LEU A 69 10.38 -8.62 -4.63
N ILE A 70 11.41 -9.00 -3.87
CA ILE A 70 11.83 -8.25 -2.67
C ILE A 70 13.29 -7.88 -2.87
N MET A 71 13.54 -6.61 -3.20
CA MET A 71 14.86 -6.19 -3.69
C MET A 71 15.21 -4.80 -3.18
N THR A 72 16.50 -4.56 -2.97
CA THR A 72 17.01 -3.20 -2.86
C THR A 72 17.07 -2.52 -4.23
N VAL A 73 17.29 -1.21 -4.24
CA VAL A 73 17.51 -0.46 -5.49
C VAL A 73 18.74 -1.02 -6.23
N THR A 74 19.81 -1.34 -5.49
CA THR A 74 21.04 -1.90 -6.05
C THR A 74 20.83 -3.29 -6.63
N ASP A 75 20.10 -4.17 -5.93
CA ASP A 75 19.80 -5.52 -6.45
C ASP A 75 18.99 -5.43 -7.75
N ARG A 76 18.03 -4.51 -7.83
CA ARG A 76 17.23 -4.29 -9.05
C ARG A 76 18.09 -3.79 -10.22
N GLU A 77 19.02 -2.87 -9.97
CA GLU A 77 19.92 -2.31 -10.99
C GLU A 77 20.89 -3.36 -11.57
N GLN A 78 21.22 -4.39 -10.79
CA GLN A 78 22.05 -5.51 -11.23
C GLN A 78 21.23 -6.67 -11.81
N HIS A 79 19.89 -6.60 -11.75
CA HIS A 79 19.02 -7.68 -12.16
C HIS A 79 18.95 -7.82 -13.69
N PRO A 80 19.14 -9.01 -14.27
CA PRO A 80 19.26 -9.20 -15.72
C PRO A 80 18.04 -8.72 -16.51
N THR A 81 16.84 -8.78 -15.93
CA THR A 81 15.59 -8.43 -16.61
C THR A 81 14.86 -7.22 -16.02
N LEU A 82 15.19 -6.82 -14.78
CA LEU A 82 14.47 -5.76 -14.06
C LEU A 82 15.24 -4.43 -14.05
N ALA A 83 16.55 -4.44 -14.37
CA ALA A 83 17.37 -3.23 -14.43
C ALA A 83 16.79 -2.17 -15.39
N ASN A 84 16.26 -2.61 -16.53
CA ASN A 84 15.69 -1.75 -17.57
C ASN A 84 14.21 -1.39 -17.34
N ARG A 85 13.57 -1.90 -16.28
CA ARG A 85 12.17 -1.59 -15.95
C ARG A 85 12.11 -0.49 -14.90
N SER A 86 11.25 0.49 -15.14
CA SER A 86 11.02 1.57 -14.17
C SER A 86 10.27 1.04 -12.95
N PHE A 87 10.38 1.72 -11.81
CA PHE A 87 9.58 1.40 -10.62
C PHE A 87 8.08 1.42 -10.92
N ALA A 88 7.63 2.41 -11.70
CA ALA A 88 6.24 2.53 -12.13
C ALA A 88 5.77 1.31 -12.94
N ASP A 89 6.61 0.84 -13.88
CA ASP A 89 6.33 -0.35 -14.67
C ASP A 89 6.18 -1.58 -13.78
N ILE A 90 7.15 -1.88 -12.91
CA ILE A 90 7.09 -3.05 -12.01
C ILE A 90 5.86 -2.98 -11.10
N MET A 91 5.60 -1.82 -10.49
CA MET A 91 4.48 -1.66 -9.56
C MET A 91 3.12 -1.77 -10.25
N SER A 92 2.96 -1.24 -11.46
CA SER A 92 1.71 -1.37 -12.23
C SER A 92 1.42 -2.81 -12.69
N HIS A 93 2.45 -3.67 -12.72
CA HIS A 93 2.36 -5.11 -12.98
C HIS A 93 2.32 -5.97 -11.71
N THR A 94 2.17 -5.34 -10.54
CA THR A 94 2.17 -6.01 -9.23
C THR A 94 0.75 -6.10 -8.65
N VAL A 95 0.36 -7.27 -8.13
CA VAL A 95 -0.91 -7.48 -7.45
C VAL A 95 -0.89 -6.81 -6.07
N PHE A 96 0.07 -7.16 -5.23
CA PHE A 96 0.26 -6.66 -3.86
C PHE A 96 1.58 -5.92 -3.68
N GLY A 97 1.55 -4.72 -3.10
CA GLY A 97 2.73 -3.90 -2.86
C GLY A 97 3.02 -3.80 -1.38
N ALA A 98 4.16 -4.31 -0.92
CA ALA A 98 4.51 -4.21 0.49
C ALA A 98 4.92 -2.78 0.84
N ALA A 99 4.30 -2.24 1.89
CA ALA A 99 4.66 -0.97 2.51
C ALA A 99 4.92 -1.21 4.00
N PRO A 100 6.00 -1.95 4.36
CA PRO A 100 6.39 -2.08 5.76
C PRO A 100 6.68 -0.70 6.33
N ARG A 101 6.44 -0.56 7.63
CA ARG A 101 6.79 0.63 8.40
C ARG A 101 8.28 1.01 8.18
N GLY A 102 8.55 2.31 8.25
CA GLY A 102 9.92 2.85 8.33
C GLY A 102 10.17 3.54 9.66
N ASP A 103 11.07 4.52 9.65
CA ASP A 103 11.35 5.33 10.84
C ASP A 103 10.11 6.12 11.30
N SER A 104 9.17 6.37 10.39
CA SER A 104 7.86 6.98 10.64
C SER A 104 6.73 5.96 10.68
N LYS A 105 5.61 6.30 11.36
CA LYS A 105 4.37 5.49 11.41
C LYS A 105 3.54 5.52 10.11
N TYR A 106 4.15 5.96 9.01
CA TYR A 106 3.59 6.04 7.67
C TYR A 106 4.73 5.86 6.65
N SER A 107 4.41 5.65 5.37
CA SER A 107 5.41 5.48 4.31
C SER A 107 4.96 6.17 3.02
N TYR A 108 5.87 6.90 2.35
CA TYR A 108 5.68 7.38 0.98
C TYR A 108 5.36 6.24 0.01
N ARG A 109 5.86 5.04 0.28
CA ARG A 109 5.56 3.84 -0.51
C ARG A 109 4.08 3.51 -0.54
N PHE A 110 3.34 3.87 0.52
CA PHE A 110 1.91 3.63 0.56
C PHE A 110 1.18 4.37 -0.57
N THR A 111 1.48 5.65 -0.78
CA THR A 111 0.82 6.46 -1.81
C THR A 111 1.26 6.03 -3.22
N GLU A 112 2.51 5.61 -3.40
CA GLU A 112 3.01 5.05 -4.66
C GLU A 112 2.33 3.73 -5.02
N VAL A 113 2.14 2.83 -4.06
CA VAL A 113 1.43 1.56 -4.24
C VAL A 113 -0.01 1.81 -4.65
N LEU A 114 -0.69 2.75 -3.98
CA LEU A 114 -2.04 3.18 -4.35
C LEU A 114 -2.10 3.78 -5.76
N ALA A 115 -1.14 4.64 -6.12
CA ALA A 115 -1.05 5.26 -7.45
C ALA A 115 -0.91 4.23 -8.57
N ALA A 116 -0.19 3.13 -8.32
CA ALA A 116 -0.05 2.01 -9.25
C ALA A 116 -1.31 1.14 -9.39
N GLY A 117 -2.39 1.45 -8.65
CA GLY A 117 -3.55 0.59 -8.52
C GLY A 117 -3.17 -0.76 -7.92
N THR A 118 -2.15 -0.80 -7.06
CA THR A 118 -1.64 -2.01 -6.40
C THR A 118 -2.23 -2.10 -5.01
N ILE A 119 -2.57 -3.31 -4.54
CA ILE A 119 -3.17 -3.50 -3.22
C ILE A 119 -2.07 -3.35 -2.16
N PRO A 120 -2.14 -2.39 -1.23
CA PRO A 120 -1.12 -2.22 -0.21
C PRO A 120 -1.13 -3.36 0.80
N VAL A 121 0.05 -3.88 1.13
CA VAL A 121 0.28 -4.79 2.27
C VAL A 121 1.04 -4.03 3.34
N ILE A 122 0.34 -3.69 4.41
CA ILE A 122 0.89 -2.99 5.57
C ILE A 122 1.35 -4.03 6.59
N LEU A 123 2.64 -4.01 6.91
CA LEU A 123 3.24 -4.76 8.01
C LEU A 123 3.65 -3.77 9.10
N SER A 124 2.80 -3.61 10.11
CA SER A 124 2.99 -2.65 11.19
C SER A 124 2.01 -2.91 12.34
N ASP A 125 2.46 -2.70 13.58
CA ASP A 125 1.61 -2.85 14.77
C ASP A 125 0.96 -1.52 15.24
N ASP A 126 1.35 -0.38 14.68
CA ASP A 126 0.94 0.96 15.12
C ASP A 126 0.86 1.98 13.96
N TRP A 127 0.45 1.52 12.78
CA TRP A 127 0.31 2.32 11.57
C TRP A 127 -0.64 3.51 11.78
N VAL A 128 -0.25 4.68 11.26
CA VAL A 128 -1.07 5.89 11.27
C VAL A 128 -1.53 6.20 9.85
N TRP A 129 -2.84 6.25 9.66
CA TRP A 129 -3.45 6.42 8.35
C TRP A 129 -3.51 7.90 7.89
N PRO A 130 -3.47 8.17 6.57
CA PRO A 130 -3.56 9.54 6.04
C PRO A 130 -4.90 10.24 6.31
N PHE A 131 -5.97 9.46 6.40
CA PHE A 131 -7.31 9.91 6.72
C PHE A 131 -7.87 9.02 7.81
N ARG A 132 -8.84 9.54 8.58
CA ARG A 132 -9.44 8.73 9.64
C ARG A 132 -10.19 7.51 9.08
N PRO A 133 -10.24 6.38 9.82
CA PRO A 133 -11.03 5.22 9.46
C PRO A 133 -12.52 5.52 9.23
N GLU A 134 -13.07 6.54 9.91
CA GLU A 134 -14.46 6.94 9.70
C GLU A 134 -14.70 7.52 8.31
N LEU A 135 -13.70 8.12 7.65
CA LEU A 135 -13.78 8.56 6.26
C LEU A 135 -13.44 7.43 5.29
N VAL A 136 -12.30 6.77 5.54
CA VAL A 136 -11.76 5.71 4.70
C VAL A 136 -11.56 4.45 5.54
N PRO A 137 -12.47 3.46 5.49
CA PRO A 137 -12.24 2.13 6.06
C PRO A 137 -11.09 1.42 5.35
N TRP A 138 -9.86 1.65 5.82
CA TRP A 138 -8.64 1.17 5.19
C TRP A 138 -8.54 -0.34 5.10
N GLU A 139 -9.23 -1.09 5.95
CA GLU A 139 -9.32 -2.55 5.88
C GLU A 139 -10.03 -3.06 4.62
N LYS A 140 -10.82 -2.21 3.95
CA LYS A 140 -11.41 -2.50 2.63
C LYS A 140 -10.44 -2.24 1.49
N CYS A 141 -9.40 -1.44 1.71
CA CYS A 141 -8.36 -1.18 0.72
C CYS A 141 -7.14 -2.10 0.98
N ALA A 142 -6.43 -1.85 2.08
CA ALA A 142 -5.16 -2.48 2.38
C ALA A 142 -5.31 -3.83 3.10
N VAL A 143 -4.34 -4.71 2.87
CA VAL A 143 -4.09 -5.89 3.71
C VAL A 143 -3.24 -5.42 4.89
N ILE A 144 -3.78 -5.52 6.10
CA ILE A 144 -3.13 -5.02 7.31
C ILE A 144 -2.75 -6.22 8.17
N LEU A 145 -1.45 -6.42 8.39
CA LEU A 145 -0.91 -7.56 9.12
C LEU A 145 0.07 -7.06 10.19
N PRO A 146 0.10 -7.70 11.37
CA PRO A 146 1.09 -7.39 12.40
C PRO A 146 2.49 -7.81 11.93
N GLU A 147 3.53 -7.14 12.42
CA GLU A 147 4.91 -7.35 11.95
C GLU A 147 5.38 -8.81 12.11
N ARG A 148 4.91 -9.49 13.17
CA ARG A 148 5.20 -10.91 13.45
C ARG A 148 4.73 -11.89 12.35
N MET A 149 3.79 -11.49 11.50
CA MET A 149 3.26 -12.33 10.42
C MET A 149 4.09 -12.25 9.13
N VAL A 150 5.20 -11.51 9.12
CA VAL A 150 6.01 -11.29 7.91
C VAL A 150 6.28 -12.57 7.11
N LYS A 151 6.62 -13.69 7.77
CA LYS A 151 6.96 -14.96 7.10
C LYS A 151 5.75 -15.68 6.46
N THR A 152 4.53 -15.41 6.94
CA THR A 152 3.30 -16.04 6.43
C THR A 152 2.57 -15.18 5.40
N VAL A 153 3.09 -13.98 5.10
CA VAL A 153 2.50 -13.07 4.11
C VAL A 153 2.26 -13.75 2.75
N PRO A 154 3.22 -14.49 2.15
CA PRO A 154 2.98 -15.11 0.85
C PRO A 154 1.81 -16.09 0.82
N GLU A 155 1.67 -16.90 1.87
CA GLU A 155 0.56 -17.85 2.01
C GLU A 155 -0.78 -17.12 2.17
N PHE A 156 -0.82 -16.12 3.06
CA PHE A 156 -2.01 -15.30 3.28
C PHE A 156 -2.50 -14.64 1.98
N LEU A 157 -1.59 -14.06 1.19
CA LEU A 157 -1.92 -13.38 -0.06
C LEU A 157 -2.41 -14.34 -1.16
N ARG A 158 -1.88 -15.57 -1.21
CA ARG A 158 -2.33 -16.58 -2.19
C ARG A 158 -3.72 -17.12 -1.91
N ASN A 159 -4.10 -17.19 -0.64
CA ASN A 159 -5.41 -17.68 -0.22
C ASN A 159 -6.53 -16.65 -0.46
N MET A 160 -6.18 -15.39 -0.77
CA MET A 160 -7.16 -14.36 -1.09
C MET A 160 -7.79 -14.60 -2.46
N THR A 161 -9.11 -14.61 -2.52
CA THR A 161 -9.87 -14.86 -3.74
C THR A 161 -9.71 -13.72 -4.75
N ARG A 162 -9.96 -14.02 -6.02
CA ARG A 162 -9.99 -13.01 -7.09
C ARG A 162 -10.98 -11.87 -6.80
N GLU A 163 -12.16 -12.23 -6.28
CA GLU A 163 -13.23 -11.30 -5.93
C GLU A 163 -12.76 -10.31 -4.84
N GLU A 164 -12.20 -10.84 -3.75
CA GLU A 164 -11.66 -10.02 -2.66
C GLU A 164 -10.54 -9.08 -3.14
N ARG A 165 -9.61 -9.59 -3.96
CA ARG A 165 -8.54 -8.74 -4.50
C ARG A 165 -9.08 -7.64 -5.41
N CYS A 166 -10.04 -7.96 -6.28
CA CYS A 166 -10.64 -6.95 -7.16
C CYS A 166 -11.33 -5.83 -6.37
N GLN A 167 -12.19 -6.20 -5.41
CA GLN A 167 -12.90 -5.23 -4.57
C GLN A 167 -11.91 -4.32 -3.81
N ARG A 168 -10.85 -4.90 -3.25
CA ARG A 168 -9.78 -4.14 -2.59
C ARG A 168 -9.08 -3.18 -3.54
N ARG A 169 -8.68 -3.66 -4.72
CA ARG A 169 -7.96 -2.86 -5.71
C ARG A 169 -8.79 -1.68 -6.19
N GLN A 170 -10.04 -1.92 -6.55
CA GLN A 170 -10.97 -0.87 -6.98
C GLN A 170 -11.13 0.17 -5.88
N TYR A 171 -11.44 -0.27 -4.66
CA TYR A 171 -11.61 0.62 -3.53
C TYR A 171 -10.34 1.45 -3.24
N CYS A 172 -9.16 0.82 -3.25
CA CYS A 172 -7.88 1.53 -3.09
C CYS A 172 -7.66 2.59 -4.17
N TYR A 173 -7.91 2.24 -5.43
CA TYR A 173 -7.67 3.14 -6.54
C TYR A 173 -8.66 4.31 -6.56
N ASP A 174 -9.93 4.08 -6.22
CA ASP A 174 -10.93 5.13 -6.07
C ASP A 174 -10.54 6.12 -4.96
N ILE A 175 -10.07 5.61 -3.81
CA ILE A 175 -9.57 6.45 -2.72
C ILE A 175 -8.36 7.27 -3.16
N TYR A 176 -7.44 6.66 -3.92
CA TYR A 176 -6.29 7.38 -4.46
C TYR A 176 -6.72 8.52 -5.37
N GLN A 177 -7.57 8.24 -6.36
CA GLN A 177 -8.04 9.24 -7.31
C GLN A 177 -8.79 10.38 -6.61
N LYS A 178 -9.63 10.05 -5.63
CA LYS A 178 -10.47 11.01 -4.94
C LYS A 178 -9.69 11.89 -3.95
N TYR A 179 -8.84 11.29 -3.13
CA TYR A 179 -8.30 11.97 -1.95
C TYR A 179 -6.77 12.13 -1.95
N ILE A 180 -6.01 11.45 -2.80
CA ILE A 180 -4.54 11.41 -2.69
C ILE A 180 -3.86 11.95 -3.95
N ALA A 181 -4.46 11.77 -5.12
CA ALA A 181 -3.84 12.09 -6.41
C ALA A 181 -3.56 13.59 -6.63
N THR A 182 -4.26 14.48 -5.93
CA THR A 182 -4.13 15.93 -6.09
C THR A 182 -4.06 16.66 -4.75
N PRO A 183 -3.42 17.85 -4.70
CA PRO A 183 -3.43 18.68 -3.49
C PRO A 183 -4.85 19.02 -3.01
N GLN A 184 -5.78 19.30 -3.93
CA GLN A 184 -7.16 19.58 -3.58
C GLN A 184 -7.83 18.36 -2.93
N GLY A 185 -7.68 17.17 -3.51
CA GLY A 185 -8.24 15.94 -2.95
C GLY A 185 -7.69 15.64 -1.54
N ILE A 186 -6.42 15.95 -1.30
CA ILE A 186 -5.80 15.82 0.02
C ILE A 186 -6.46 16.77 1.02
N VAL A 187 -6.60 18.05 0.67
CA VAL A 187 -7.26 19.05 1.51
C VAL A 187 -8.70 18.64 1.80
N ASP A 188 -9.45 18.21 0.80
CA ASP A 188 -10.83 17.74 0.94
C ASP A 188 -10.92 16.52 1.87
N GLY A 189 -9.99 15.57 1.74
CA GLY A 189 -9.91 14.38 2.60
C GLY A 189 -9.62 14.73 4.06
N ILE A 190 -8.75 15.72 4.31
CA ILE A 190 -8.46 16.24 5.65
C ILE A 190 -9.71 16.92 6.24
N ILE A 191 -10.34 17.83 5.50
CA ILE A 191 -11.55 18.54 5.96
C ILE A 191 -12.66 17.55 6.31
N GLN A 192 -12.99 16.63 5.39
CA GLN A 192 -14.04 15.62 5.62
C GLN A 192 -13.72 14.69 6.79
N SER A 193 -12.45 14.37 7.01
CA SER A 193 -12.01 13.58 8.17
C SER A 193 -12.28 14.32 9.48
N LEU A 194 -12.02 15.63 9.53
CA LEU A 194 -12.26 16.47 10.70
C LEU A 194 -13.75 16.70 10.96
N GLU A 195 -14.55 16.92 9.92
CA GLU A 195 -16.01 17.06 10.03
C GLU A 195 -16.64 15.83 10.66
N ARG A 196 -16.25 14.62 10.23
CA ARG A 196 -16.73 13.36 10.82
C ARG A 196 -16.36 13.21 12.29
N LEU A 197 -15.18 13.69 12.69
CA LEU A 197 -14.79 13.73 14.10
C LEU A 197 -15.66 14.70 14.91
N ALA A 198 -15.98 15.87 14.35
CA ALA A 198 -16.83 16.87 15.01
C ALA A 198 -18.27 16.34 15.21
N VAL A 199 -18.85 15.71 14.19
CA VAL A 199 -20.19 15.07 14.29
C VAL A 199 -20.21 14.00 15.37
N ARG A 200 -19.16 13.16 15.46
CA ARG A 200 -19.04 12.15 16.52
C ARG A 200 -19.02 12.75 17.92
N LYS A 201 -18.33 13.89 18.12
CA LYS A 201 -18.36 14.60 19.42
C LYS A 201 -19.75 15.19 19.71
N GLY A 202 -20.46 15.67 18.70
CA GLY A 202 -21.84 16.18 18.85
C GLY A 202 -22.89 15.11 19.12
N GLN A 203 -22.63 13.84 18.76
CA GLN A 203 -23.53 12.70 18.96
C GLN A 203 -23.15 11.83 20.19
N GLY A 204 -22.18 12.23 21.00
CA GLY A 204 -21.67 11.43 22.12
C GLY A 204 -21.01 12.21 23.27
N VAL A 205 -21.86 12.71 24.17
CA VAL A 205 -21.73 12.83 25.65
C VAL A 205 -20.78 13.88 26.28
N ASP A 206 -21.42 14.83 26.98
CA ASP A 206 -20.97 15.55 28.18
C ASP A 206 -20.54 14.57 29.30
N LEU A 207 -19.36 14.79 29.87
CA LEU A 207 -18.76 14.18 31.09
C LEU A 207 -18.47 12.66 31.09
#